data_AF-A0A940YNJ0-F1
#
_entry.id   AF-A0A940YNJ0-F1
#
_cell.length_a   1.000
_cell.length_b   1.000
_cell.length_c   1.000
_cell.angle_alpha   90.00
_cell.angle_beta   90.00
_cell.angle_gamma   90.00
#
_symmetry.space_group_name_H-M   'P 1'
#
loop_
_entity.id
_entity.type
_entity.pdbx_description
1 polymer ?
#
loop_
_entity_poly.entity_id
_entity_poly.type
_entity_poly.pdbx_seq_one_letter_code
_entity_poly.pdbx_strand_id
1 'polypeptide(L)'
;MGRQLHAYLAPTALPDAAALQRALDALQLGLELRGAWPPAGPTAELPLSLYGQDACVQVDLQAAPHWPEGVPCEVDVATLELMLALRWSGGPREHLAALALAAALAEGAQAQVLEPECRLAVGPSALQTVAREIRDEQL
;
A
#
# COMPACT_ATOMS: atom_id res chain seq x y z
N MET A 1 9.53 -5.82 -15.23
CA MET A 1 8.18 -6.29 -14.87
C MET A 1 7.69 -5.38 -13.76
N GLY A 2 6.45 -4.89 -13.86
CA GLY A 2 5.91 -3.92 -12.90
C GLY A 2 5.77 -4.58 -11.54
N ARG A 3 6.49 -4.07 -10.54
CA ARG A 3 6.40 -4.58 -9.17
C ARG A 3 5.09 -4.07 -8.56
N GLN A 4 4.42 -4.92 -7.79
CA GLN A 4 3.13 -4.57 -7.21
C GLN A 4 2.88 -5.27 -5.87
N LEU A 5 2.05 -4.63 -5.04
CA LEU A 5 1.49 -5.18 -3.81
C LEU A 5 -0.02 -5.08 -3.86
N HIS A 6 -0.73 -6.06 -3.32
CA HIS A 6 -2.18 -6.02 -3.19
C HIS A 6 -2.56 -5.86 -1.72
N ALA A 7 -3.26 -4.79 -1.38
CA ALA A 7 -3.81 -4.60 -0.04
C ALA A 7 -5.30 -4.90 -0.05
N TYR A 8 -5.71 -5.93 0.68
CA TYR A 8 -7.10 -6.36 0.80
C TYR A 8 -7.69 -5.85 2.11
N LEU A 9 -8.89 -5.29 2.07
CA LEU A 9 -9.52 -4.70 3.25
C LEU A 9 -11.04 -4.74 3.18
N ALA A 10 -11.68 -4.60 4.34
CA ALA A 10 -13.11 -4.36 4.43
C ALA A 10 -13.47 -2.95 3.89
N PRO A 11 -14.63 -2.76 3.25
CA PRO A 11 -15.03 -1.44 2.74
C PRO A 11 -15.11 -0.36 3.83
N THR A 12 -15.55 -0.75 5.02
CA THR A 12 -15.66 0.15 6.18
C THR A 12 -14.31 0.52 6.78
N ALA A 13 -13.24 -0.18 6.41
CA ALA A 13 -11.89 0.08 6.88
C ALA A 13 -11.10 0.99 5.91
N LEU A 14 -11.64 1.32 4.73
CA LEU A 14 -10.97 2.20 3.78
C LEU A 14 -10.76 3.59 4.41
N PRO A 15 -9.51 4.02 4.64
CA PRO A 15 -9.27 5.29 5.32
C PRO A 15 -9.66 6.46 4.43
N ASP A 16 -10.09 7.57 5.04
CA ASP A 16 -10.10 8.86 4.35
C ASP A 16 -8.65 9.39 4.18
N ALA A 17 -8.49 10.47 3.40
CA ALA A 17 -7.17 11.04 3.13
C ALA A 17 -6.42 11.47 4.40
N ALA A 18 -7.13 11.97 5.41
CA ALA A 18 -6.52 12.42 6.66
C ALA A 18 -6.08 11.24 7.55
N ALA A 19 -6.88 10.17 7.59
CA ALA A 19 -6.53 8.93 8.25
C ALA A 19 -5.33 8.25 7.57
N LEU A 20 -5.29 8.22 6.24
CA LEU A 20 -4.15 7.69 5.51
C LEU A 20 -2.88 8.50 5.74
N GLN A 21 -2.96 9.84 5.70
CA GLN A 21 -1.80 10.70 5.99
C GLN A 21 -1.28 10.44 7.42
N ARG A 22 -2.16 10.35 8.42
CA ARG A 22 -1.74 10.04 9.80
C ARG A 22 -1.05 8.68 9.90
N ALA A 23 -1.53 7.68 9.16
CA ALA A 23 -0.89 6.36 9.13
C ALA A 23 0.49 6.44 8.47
N LEU A 24 0.66 7.22 7.39
CA LEU A 24 1.96 7.46 6.75
C LEU A 24 2.92 8.23 7.67
N ASP A 25 2.45 9.24 8.38
CA ASP A 25 3.24 10.03 9.33
C ASP A 25 3.79 9.15 10.47
N ALA A 26 2.98 8.20 10.94
CA ALA A 26 3.37 7.25 11.99
C ALA A 26 4.55 6.35 11.58
N LEU A 27 4.76 6.13 10.28
CA LEU A 27 5.91 5.37 9.76
C LEU A 27 7.23 6.16 9.86
N GLN A 28 7.17 7.49 10.02
CA GLN A 28 8.32 8.39 10.08
C GLN A 28 9.26 8.28 8.87
N LEU A 29 8.66 8.07 7.68
CA LEU A 29 9.36 7.94 6.41
C LEU A 29 9.36 9.23 5.57
N GLY A 30 8.81 10.33 6.10
CA GLY A 30 8.77 11.62 5.38
C GLY A 30 7.86 11.62 4.16
N LEU A 31 6.80 10.81 4.18
CA LEU A 31 5.82 10.71 3.10
C LEU A 31 4.65 11.67 3.28
N GLU A 32 4.31 12.37 2.21
CA GLU A 32 3.14 13.24 2.15
C GLU A 32 2.26 12.88 0.95
N LEU A 33 0.95 12.72 1.18
CA LEU A 33 -0.04 12.61 0.11
C LEU A 33 -0.18 13.97 -0.58
N ARG A 34 -0.04 13.96 -1.92
CA ARG A 34 -0.28 15.15 -2.77
C ARG A 34 -1.53 15.01 -3.63
N GLY A 35 -2.07 13.79 -3.75
CA GLY A 35 -3.23 13.47 -4.57
C GLY A 35 -4.54 13.32 -3.79
N ALA A 36 -5.62 13.11 -4.54
CA ALA A 36 -6.91 12.75 -3.98
C ALA A 36 -6.92 11.30 -3.47
N TRP A 37 -7.53 11.08 -2.32
CA TRP A 37 -7.75 9.75 -1.74
C TRP A 37 -9.17 9.63 -1.17
N PRO A 38 -9.87 8.49 -1.38
CA PRO A 38 -9.47 7.33 -2.18
C PRO A 38 -9.41 7.66 -3.69
N PRO A 39 -8.70 6.85 -4.50
CA PRO A 39 -8.59 7.09 -5.94
C PRO A 39 -9.97 7.10 -6.61
N ALA A 40 -10.20 8.08 -7.47
CA ALA A 40 -11.42 8.17 -8.27
C ALA A 40 -11.27 7.30 -9.54
N GLY A 41 -12.00 6.19 -9.59
CA GLY A 41 -12.00 5.28 -10.74
C GLY A 41 -11.17 4.01 -10.53
N PRO A 42 -11.15 3.12 -11.54
CA PRO A 42 -10.55 1.78 -11.42
C PRO A 42 -9.01 1.81 -11.34
N THR A 43 -8.37 2.85 -11.89
CA THR A 43 -6.92 3.05 -11.89
C THR A 43 -6.64 4.54 -11.77
N ALA A 44 -5.82 4.94 -10.81
CA ALA A 44 -5.38 6.32 -10.64
C ALA A 44 -3.90 6.40 -10.29
N GLU A 45 -3.26 7.49 -10.72
CA GLU A 45 -1.94 7.87 -10.22
C GLU A 45 -2.12 8.62 -8.89
N LEU A 46 -1.50 8.10 -7.84
CA LEU A 46 -1.43 8.74 -6.54
C LEU A 46 -0.08 9.45 -6.42
N PRO A 47 -0.03 10.78 -6.62
CA PRO A 47 1.18 11.54 -6.38
C PRO A 47 1.44 11.63 -4.87
N LEU A 48 2.68 11.33 -4.49
CA LEU A 48 3.21 11.47 -3.14
C LEU A 48 4.48 12.30 -3.16
N SER A 49 4.84 12.86 -2.01
CA SER A 49 6.15 13.44 -1.79
C SER A 49 6.92 12.60 -0.78
N LEU A 50 8.18 12.34 -1.06
CA LEU A 50 9.12 11.70 -0.14
C LEU A 50 10.25 12.69 0.14
N TYR A 51 10.32 13.21 1.36
CA TYR A 51 11.27 14.26 1.76
C TYR A 51 11.28 15.46 0.79
N GLY A 52 10.11 15.88 0.33
CA GLY A 52 9.97 17.00 -0.62
C GLY A 52 10.25 16.65 -2.08
N GLN A 53 10.65 15.41 -2.40
CA GLN A 53 10.85 14.94 -3.77
C GLN A 53 9.61 14.20 -4.28
N ASP A 54 9.37 14.25 -5.59
CA ASP A 54 8.22 13.59 -6.19
C ASP A 54 8.37 12.05 -6.23
N ALA A 55 7.27 11.38 -5.89
CA ALA A 55 7.05 9.96 -6.05
C ALA A 55 5.62 9.73 -6.57
N CYS A 56 5.41 8.64 -7.31
CA CYS A 56 4.09 8.28 -7.80
C CYS A 56 3.86 6.79 -7.60
N VAL A 57 2.67 6.44 -7.14
CA VAL A 57 2.21 5.04 -7.06
C VAL A 57 0.92 4.94 -7.86
N GLN A 58 0.84 3.96 -8.75
CA GLN A 58 -0.41 3.63 -9.43
C GLN A 58 -1.26 2.79 -8.48
N VAL A 59 -2.51 3.21 -8.28
CA VAL A 59 -3.45 2.56 -7.38
C VAL A 59 -4.68 2.13 -8.17
N ASP A 60 -4.95 0.82 -8.18
CA ASP A 60 -6.19 0.28 -8.71
C ASP A 60 -7.10 -0.19 -7.58
N LEU A 61 -8.33 0.32 -7.53
CA LEU A 61 -9.33 -0.15 -6.57
C LEU A 61 -10.25 -1.16 -7.25
N GLN A 62 -10.33 -2.36 -6.68
CA GLN A 62 -11.20 -3.45 -7.14
C GLN A 62 -12.15 -3.87 -6.02
N ALA A 63 -13.42 -4.08 -6.38
CA ALA A 63 -14.44 -4.61 -5.48
C ALA A 63 -14.62 -6.12 -5.70
N ALA A 64 -15.04 -6.82 -4.65
CA ALA A 64 -15.19 -8.28 -4.60
C ALA A 64 -13.95 -9.04 -5.15
N PRO A 65 -12.75 -8.72 -4.65
CA PRO A 65 -11.54 -9.39 -5.10
C PRO A 65 -11.51 -10.85 -4.64
N HIS A 66 -10.75 -11.68 -5.34
CA HIS A 66 -10.46 -13.04 -4.90
C HIS A 66 -9.15 -13.07 -4.11
N TRP A 67 -9.20 -13.59 -2.87
CA TRP A 67 -7.99 -13.93 -2.13
C TRP A 67 -7.38 -15.22 -2.69
N PRO A 68 -6.07 -15.26 -3.01
CA PRO A 68 -5.48 -16.43 -3.66
C PRO A 68 -5.57 -17.70 -2.80
N GLU A 69 -5.94 -18.82 -3.43
CA GLU A 69 -5.96 -20.12 -2.78
C GLU A 69 -4.58 -20.53 -2.25
N GLY A 70 -4.56 -21.12 -1.06
CA GLY A 70 -3.34 -21.63 -0.42
C GLY A 70 -2.47 -20.57 0.27
N VAL A 71 -2.84 -19.29 0.21
CA VAL A 71 -2.17 -18.23 0.97
C VAL A 71 -2.85 -18.05 2.32
N PRO A 72 -2.13 -18.15 3.45
CA PRO A 72 -2.71 -17.92 4.77
C PRO A 72 -3.22 -16.48 4.88
N CYS A 73 -4.38 -16.32 5.51
CA CYS A 73 -5.00 -15.03 5.80
C CYS A 73 -5.26 -14.95 7.30
N GLU A 74 -4.93 -13.82 7.94
CA GLU A 74 -5.10 -13.65 9.39
C GLU A 74 -6.53 -13.25 9.77
N VAL A 75 -7.34 -12.89 8.79
CA VAL A 75 -8.74 -12.48 8.94
C VAL A 75 -9.66 -13.35 8.09
N ASP A 76 -10.96 -13.25 8.32
CA ASP A 76 -11.94 -13.92 7.47
C ASP A 76 -11.93 -13.30 6.07
N VAL A 77 -11.54 -14.10 5.08
CA VAL A 77 -11.48 -13.72 3.65
C VAL A 77 -12.82 -13.17 3.16
N ALA A 78 -13.95 -13.65 3.69
CA ALA A 78 -15.27 -13.16 3.30
C ALA A 78 -15.49 -11.68 3.65
N THR A 79 -14.70 -11.11 4.56
CA THR A 79 -14.76 -9.68 4.94
C THR A 79 -13.93 -8.77 4.04
N LEU A 80 -13.05 -9.34 3.21
CA LEU A 80 -12.13 -8.61 2.35
C LEU A 80 -12.77 -8.27 1.00
N GLU A 81 -13.72 -7.34 1.01
CA GLU A 81 -14.49 -6.99 -0.18
C GLU A 81 -13.82 -5.94 -1.09
N LEU A 82 -12.71 -5.32 -0.67
CA LEU A 82 -11.91 -4.41 -1.49
C LEU A 82 -10.47 -4.88 -1.62
N MET A 83 -9.87 -4.63 -2.78
CA MET A 83 -8.45 -4.77 -3.02
C MET A 83 -7.90 -3.49 -3.68
N LEU A 84 -6.79 -3.01 -3.15
CA LEU A 84 -5.98 -1.94 -3.75
C LEU A 84 -4.72 -2.58 -4.35
N ALA A 85 -4.56 -2.54 -5.67
CA ALA A 85 -3.29 -2.89 -6.31
C ALA A 85 -2.39 -1.65 -6.35
N LEU A 86 -1.27 -1.71 -5.63
CA LEU A 86 -0.26 -0.67 -5.55
C LEU A 86 0.88 -1.04 -6.50
N ARG A 87 1.07 -0.30 -7.59
CA ARG A 87 2.13 -0.55 -8.59
C ARG A 87 3.09 0.62 -8.69
N TRP A 88 4.35 0.33 -9.02
CA TRP A 88 5.39 1.34 -9.24
C TRP A 88 6.28 0.98 -10.43
N SER A 89 6.93 1.99 -11.01
CA SER A 89 7.68 1.85 -12.27
C SER A 89 9.12 1.35 -12.06
N GLY A 90 9.58 1.28 -10.81
CA GLY A 90 10.86 0.69 -10.41
C GLY A 90 11.83 1.68 -9.77
N GLY A 91 11.51 2.98 -9.71
CA GLY A 91 12.31 3.96 -9.00
C GLY A 91 12.33 3.68 -7.49
N PRO A 92 13.47 3.89 -6.79
CA PRO A 92 13.58 3.62 -5.35
C PRO A 92 12.58 4.42 -4.51
N ARG A 93 12.31 5.67 -4.88
CA ARG A 93 11.31 6.52 -4.20
C ARG A 93 9.89 5.99 -4.35
N GLU A 94 9.51 5.57 -5.55
CA GLU A 94 8.19 4.99 -5.80
C GLU A 94 8.03 3.64 -5.10
N HIS A 95 9.11 2.86 -5.07
CA HIS A 95 9.15 1.58 -4.36
C HIS A 95 8.94 1.78 -2.85
N LEU A 96 9.68 2.71 -2.24
CA LEU A 96 9.50 3.08 -0.85
C LEU A 96 8.07 3.60 -0.61
N ALA A 97 7.55 4.43 -1.50
CA ALA A 97 6.20 4.95 -1.36
C ALA A 97 5.11 3.87 -1.43
N ALA A 98 5.25 2.89 -2.32
CA ALA A 98 4.33 1.76 -2.41
C ALA A 98 4.38 0.89 -1.15
N LEU A 99 5.57 0.62 -0.60
CA LEU A 99 5.74 -0.12 0.65
C LEU A 99 5.15 0.64 1.85
N ALA A 100 5.38 1.95 1.92
CA ALA A 100 4.84 2.80 2.97
C ALA A 100 3.31 2.85 2.93
N LEU A 101 2.72 2.98 1.75
CA LEU A 101 1.26 2.90 1.57
C LEU A 101 0.72 1.54 2.01
N ALA A 102 1.36 0.44 1.59
CA ALA A 102 0.96 -0.90 2.00
C ALA A 102 1.05 -1.08 3.53
N ALA A 103 2.14 -0.63 4.16
CA ALA A 103 2.31 -0.69 5.61
C ALA A 103 1.27 0.16 6.35
N ALA A 104 1.00 1.38 5.87
CA ALA A 104 0.01 2.28 6.44
C ALA A 104 -1.41 1.68 6.37
N LEU A 105 -1.77 1.02 5.27
CA LEU A 105 -3.04 0.31 5.13
C LEU A 105 -3.09 -0.94 6.03
N ALA A 106 -2.00 -1.70 6.11
CA ALA A 106 -1.94 -2.89 6.95
C ALA A 106 -2.13 -2.56 8.44
N GLU A 107 -1.48 -1.51 8.95
CA GLU A 107 -1.61 -1.12 10.36
C GLU A 107 -2.85 -0.27 10.64
N GLY A 108 -3.10 0.76 9.84
CA GLY A 108 -4.15 1.74 10.09
C GLY A 108 -5.55 1.27 9.69
N ALA A 109 -5.65 0.36 8.73
CA ALA A 109 -6.90 -0.15 8.19
C ALA A 109 -7.04 -1.69 8.29
N GLN A 110 -6.13 -2.35 9.03
CA GLN A 110 -6.09 -3.81 9.19
C GLN A 110 -6.05 -4.57 7.85
N ALA A 111 -5.49 -3.96 6.81
CA ALA A 111 -5.43 -4.56 5.49
C ALA A 111 -4.50 -5.79 5.48
N GLN A 112 -4.92 -6.83 4.76
CA GLN A 112 -4.07 -7.97 4.46
C GLN A 112 -3.27 -7.68 3.19
N VAL A 113 -1.95 -7.60 3.31
CA VAL A 113 -1.08 -7.29 2.17
C VAL A 113 -0.51 -8.57 1.59
N LEU A 114 -0.51 -8.66 0.27
CA LEU A 114 -0.03 -9.79 -0.52
C LEU A 114 0.98 -9.29 -1.55
N GLU A 115 2.10 -10.00 -1.67
CA GLU A 115 2.97 -9.94 -2.84
C GLU A 115 2.51 -11.00 -3.86
N PRO A 116 1.86 -10.59 -4.97
CA PRO A 116 1.15 -11.52 -5.84
C PRO A 116 2.08 -12.44 -6.65
N GLU A 117 3.31 -12.01 -6.97
CA GLU A 117 4.26 -12.84 -7.71
C GLU A 117 4.77 -14.00 -6.85
N CYS A 118 5.04 -13.74 -5.57
CA CYS A 118 5.52 -14.74 -4.61
C CYS A 118 4.38 -15.50 -3.92
N ARG A 119 3.12 -15.06 -4.08
CA ARG A 119 1.95 -15.53 -3.33
C ARG A 119 2.20 -15.53 -1.82
N LEU A 120 2.81 -14.45 -1.35
CA LEU A 120 3.23 -14.32 0.04
C LEU A 120 2.41 -13.24 0.72
N ALA A 121 1.75 -13.58 1.82
CA ALA A 121 1.17 -12.59 2.73
C ALA A 121 2.32 -11.86 3.43
N VAL A 122 2.33 -10.53 3.35
CA VAL A 122 3.38 -9.68 3.89
C VAL A 122 2.83 -8.89 5.07
N GLY A 123 3.38 -9.13 6.26
CA GLY A 123 2.99 -8.41 7.46
C GLY A 123 3.49 -6.95 7.48
N PRO A 124 2.83 -6.06 8.25
CA PRO A 124 3.20 -4.65 8.34
C PRO A 124 4.66 -4.42 8.77
N SER A 125 5.16 -5.19 9.73
CA SER A 125 6.56 -5.08 10.21
C SER A 125 7.59 -5.41 9.12
N ALA A 126 7.28 -6.36 8.23
CA ALA A 126 8.17 -6.70 7.11
C ALA A 126 8.19 -5.55 6.08
N LEU A 127 7.03 -5.00 5.74
CA LEU A 127 6.91 -3.84 4.84
C LEU A 127 7.69 -2.63 5.37
N GLN A 128 7.57 -2.35 6.68
CA GLN A 128 8.31 -1.25 7.31
C GLN A 128 9.82 -1.47 7.33
N THR A 129 10.26 -2.69 7.60
CA THR A 129 11.70 -3.02 7.59
C THR A 129 12.28 -2.73 6.21
N VAL A 130 11.67 -3.28 5.15
CA VAL A 130 12.13 -3.07 3.76
C VAL A 130 12.05 -1.59 3.37
N ALA A 131 10.99 -0.87 3.77
CA ALA A 131 10.87 0.55 3.48
C ALA A 131 11.99 1.39 4.13
N ARG A 132 12.40 1.04 5.37
CA ARG A 132 13.51 1.69 6.07
C ARG A 132 14.86 1.36 5.45
N GLU A 133 15.07 0.12 5.02
CA GLU A 133 16.29 -0.28 4.30
C GLU A 133 16.46 0.53 3.01
N ILE A 134 15.40 0.62 2.19
CA ILE A 134 15.44 1.42 0.95
C ILE A 134 15.69 2.89 1.26
N ARG A 135 15.11 3.42 2.33
CA ARG A 135 15.35 4.80 2.76
C ARG A 135 16.83 5.04 3.04
N ASP A 136 17.43 4.15 3.83
CA ASP A 136 18.82 4.29 4.31
C ASP A 136 19.85 4.04 3.18
N GLU A 137 19.47 3.34 2.11
CA GLU A 137 20.30 3.17 0.91
C GLU A 137 20.25 4.35 -0.07
N GLN A 138 19.21 5.19 -0.01
CA GLN A 138 18.87 6.17 -1.05
C GLN A 138 18.93 7.63 -0.57
N LEU A 139 19.10 7.85 0.74
CA LEU A 139 19.27 9.14 1.40
C LEU A 139 20.62 9.19 2.14
#